data_AF-A0A671Y477-F1
#
_entry.id   AF-A0A671Y477-F1
#
_cell.length_a   1.000
_cell.length_b   1.000
_cell.length_c   1.000
_cell.angle_alpha   90.00
_cell.angle_beta   90.00
_cell.angle_gamma   90.00
#
_symmetry.space_group_name_H-M   'P 1'
#
loop_
_entity.id
_entity.type
_entity.pdbx_description
1 polymer ?
#
loop_
_entity_poly.entity_id
_entity_poly.type
_entity_poly.pdbx_seq_one_letter_code
_entity_poly.pdbx_strand_id
1 'polypeptide(L)'
;MGDGSITPRIGNMKALLGIVAGAGASYGIYKLISGGSFKRIKKSVTSESPVVRSSQPSEPQHLKMLLSCLQTSSNPSDRCRILLTLGNAAAFTVNQNLIREFEGIHIIAGFLSDPAAEVRVQTLTALNNLCMNIPNQEHIKVYVPQVLELIEMSPVNSDLQLGALRLLTNLSVTDKHQHLLKESITLLLSLLVVSNEVQAAKVLVNLSSNPDMMDDIVQAQVRLC
;
A
#
# COMPACT_ATOMS: atom_id res chain seq x y z
N MET A 1 1.95 63.31 -11.78
CA MET A 1 1.86 62.29 -12.84
C MET A 1 3.21 61.60 -12.92
N GLY A 2 3.30 60.37 -12.40
CA GLY A 2 4.53 59.58 -12.39
C GLY A 2 4.24 58.23 -13.04
N ASP A 3 4.87 57.99 -14.19
CA ASP A 3 4.76 56.77 -14.97
C ASP A 3 5.48 55.60 -14.25
N GLY A 4 4.69 54.70 -13.67
CA GLY A 4 5.15 53.42 -13.15
C GLY A 4 5.11 52.36 -14.25
N SER A 5 6.19 52.21 -15.00
CA SER A 5 6.39 51.09 -15.93
C SER A 5 6.84 49.84 -15.15
N ILE A 6 5.90 48.94 -14.85
CA ILE A 6 6.22 47.61 -14.31
C ILE A 6 6.44 46.66 -15.48
N THR A 7 7.69 46.28 -15.70
CA THR A 7 8.05 45.14 -16.56
C THR A 7 8.40 43.95 -15.67
N PRO A 8 7.65 42.83 -15.71
CA PRO A 8 8.15 41.56 -15.22
C PRO A 8 8.75 40.79 -16.41
N ARG A 9 10.07 40.58 -16.36
CA ARG A 9 10.79 39.70 -17.29
C ARG A 9 11.07 38.35 -16.61
N ILE A 10 10.70 37.30 -17.34
CA ILE A 10 11.34 35.97 -17.41
C ILE A 10 11.00 34.97 -16.30
N GLY A 11 10.34 33.88 -16.74
CA GLY A 11 10.25 32.63 -15.98
C GLY A 11 9.28 31.63 -16.61
N ASN A 12 9.61 31.11 -17.80
CA ASN A 12 9.05 29.93 -18.48
C ASN A 12 7.77 29.28 -17.88
N MET A 13 6.60 29.58 -18.48
CA MET A 13 5.36 28.80 -18.37
C MET A 13 5.47 27.42 -19.05
N LYS A 14 6.30 26.52 -18.51
CA LYS A 14 6.35 25.10 -18.89
C LYS A 14 6.34 24.19 -17.66
N ALA A 15 5.40 24.42 -16.74
CA ALA A 15 5.13 23.51 -15.63
C ALA A 15 3.63 23.36 -15.36
N LEU A 16 2.81 23.36 -16.42
CA LEU A 16 1.39 23.03 -16.33
C LEU A 16 1.05 21.96 -17.37
N LEU A 17 1.55 20.75 -17.12
CA LEU A 17 1.09 19.50 -17.73
C LEU A 17 1.70 18.34 -16.94
N GLY A 18 1.31 18.27 -15.68
CA GLY A 18 1.68 17.19 -14.78
C GLY A 18 0.55 17.04 -13.79
N ILE A 19 -0.47 16.28 -14.18
CA ILE A 19 -1.37 15.45 -13.37
C ILE A 19 -2.42 14.91 -14.34
N VAL A 20 -2.60 13.58 -14.33
CA VAL A 20 -3.45 12.74 -15.20
C VAL A 20 -2.85 12.35 -16.57
N ALA A 21 -1.98 11.35 -16.56
CA ALA A 21 -2.02 10.26 -17.54
C ALA A 21 -1.29 9.04 -16.97
N GLY A 22 -1.99 7.91 -16.87
CA GLY A 22 -1.42 6.63 -16.46
C GLY A 22 -0.29 6.16 -17.40
N ALA A 23 0.35 5.06 -17.02
CA ALA A 23 1.63 4.53 -17.55
C ALA A 23 1.74 4.31 -19.09
N GLY A 24 0.74 4.67 -19.90
CA GLY A 24 0.78 4.59 -21.36
C GLY A 24 1.35 5.81 -22.10
N ALA A 25 1.46 6.99 -21.48
CA ALA A 25 1.92 8.20 -22.18
C ALA A 25 3.44 8.42 -22.18
N SER A 26 4.16 7.83 -21.22
CA SER A 26 5.60 8.09 -21.00
C SER A 26 6.48 7.52 -22.12
N TYR A 27 6.08 6.41 -22.76
CA TYR A 27 6.86 5.78 -23.82
C TYR A 27 6.82 6.57 -25.14
N GLY A 28 5.71 7.25 -25.43
CA GLY A 28 5.57 8.08 -26.63
C GLY A 28 6.50 9.29 -26.60
N ILE A 29 6.63 9.92 -25.42
CA ILE A 29 7.49 11.10 -25.22
C ILE A 29 8.97 10.70 -25.25
N TYR A 30 9.35 9.59 -24.61
CA TYR A 30 10.70 9.04 -24.70
C TYR A 30 11.12 8.79 -26.16
N LYS A 31 10.24 8.18 -26.97
CA LYS A 31 10.52 7.83 -28.38
C LYS A 31 10.59 9.06 -29.31
N LEU A 32 9.95 10.16 -28.95
CA LEU A 32 10.00 11.43 -29.68
C LEU A 32 11.24 12.27 -29.33
N ILE A 33 11.75 12.13 -28.10
CA ILE A 33 12.93 12.88 -27.63
C ILE A 33 14.24 12.14 -27.97
N SER A 34 14.22 10.81 -28.11
CA SER A 34 15.44 10.01 -28.29
C SER A 34 15.97 9.88 -29.73
N GLY A 35 15.51 10.69 -30.69
CA GLY A 35 16.24 10.94 -31.95
C GLY A 35 16.69 9.74 -32.79
N GLY A 36 15.95 8.62 -32.82
CA GLY A 36 16.35 7.40 -33.52
C GLY A 36 15.82 7.30 -34.94
N SER A 37 16.62 7.70 -35.93
CA SER A 37 16.36 7.50 -37.36
C SER A 37 16.16 6.02 -37.72
N PHE A 38 15.12 5.73 -38.51
CA PHE A 38 14.93 4.44 -39.18
C PHE A 38 16.11 4.16 -40.14
N LYS A 39 16.92 3.13 -39.86
CA LYS A 39 17.72 2.44 -40.88
C LYS A 39 17.61 0.92 -40.73
N ARG A 40 16.87 0.31 -41.66
CA ARG A 40 17.11 -1.07 -42.12
C ARG A 40 18.54 -1.15 -42.67
N ILE A 41 19.27 -2.25 -42.40
CA ILE A 41 19.99 -3.07 -43.41
C ILE A 41 20.84 -4.19 -42.74
N LYS A 42 20.63 -5.41 -43.27
CA LYS A 42 21.47 -6.63 -43.47
C LYS A 42 22.36 -7.27 -42.37
N LYS A 43 22.15 -8.59 -42.27
CA LYS A 43 23.06 -9.71 -41.89
C LYS A 43 24.55 -9.48 -42.23
N SER A 44 25.46 -9.86 -41.31
CA SER A 44 26.36 -11.03 -41.46
C SER A 44 27.41 -11.19 -40.33
N VAL A 45 27.71 -12.46 -40.02
CA VAL A 45 28.93 -13.07 -39.42
C VAL A 45 29.20 -12.96 -37.89
N THR A 46 29.02 -14.14 -37.30
CA THR A 46 29.71 -14.85 -36.20
C THR A 46 30.95 -14.23 -35.54
N SER A 47 30.89 -14.08 -34.23
CA SER A 47 31.99 -14.44 -33.30
C SER A 47 31.39 -14.84 -31.95
N GLU A 48 31.51 -16.12 -31.62
CA GLU A 48 31.15 -16.62 -30.28
C GLU A 48 32.21 -16.18 -29.28
N SER A 49 31.75 -15.62 -28.17
CA SER A 49 32.50 -15.52 -26.92
C SER A 49 31.51 -15.87 -25.80
N PRO A 50 31.91 -16.65 -24.79
CA PRO A 50 30.97 -17.20 -23.83
C PRO A 50 30.47 -16.08 -22.92
N VAL A 51 29.26 -15.60 -23.20
CA VAL A 51 28.52 -14.71 -22.30
C VAL A 51 28.15 -15.54 -21.07
N VAL A 52 28.88 -15.34 -19.97
CA VAL A 52 28.37 -15.66 -18.63
C VAL A 52 27.16 -14.75 -18.42
N ARG A 53 25.97 -15.23 -18.81
CA ARG A 53 24.72 -14.58 -18.45
C ARG A 53 24.55 -14.83 -16.95
N SER A 54 24.91 -13.86 -16.12
CA SER A 54 24.25 -13.75 -14.81
C SER A 54 22.78 -13.49 -15.13
N SER A 55 21.99 -14.54 -15.22
CA SER A 55 20.55 -14.45 -15.45
C SER A 55 19.97 -13.71 -14.24
N GLN A 56 19.75 -12.40 -14.39
CA GLN A 56 19.01 -11.63 -13.41
C GLN A 56 17.65 -12.32 -13.24
N PRO A 57 17.25 -12.69 -12.02
CA PRO A 57 15.99 -13.39 -11.83
C PRO A 57 14.84 -12.55 -12.39
N SER A 58 13.81 -13.20 -12.91
CA SER A 58 12.62 -12.50 -13.37
C SER A 58 11.90 -11.83 -12.20
N GLU A 59 11.12 -10.78 -12.46
CA GLU A 59 10.38 -10.06 -11.40
C GLU A 59 9.53 -10.99 -10.50
N PRO A 60 8.84 -12.04 -11.01
CA PRO A 60 8.18 -13.03 -10.17
C PRO A 60 9.13 -13.84 -9.27
N GLN A 61 10.34 -14.15 -9.75
CA GLN A 61 11.36 -14.85 -8.96
C GLN A 61 11.92 -13.96 -7.84
N HIS A 62 12.04 -12.64 -8.07
CA HIS A 62 12.44 -11.70 -7.02
C HIS A 62 11.42 -11.66 -5.88
N LEU A 63 10.12 -11.63 -6.16
CA LEU A 63 9.08 -11.65 -5.13
C LEU A 63 9.13 -12.94 -4.30
N LYS A 64 9.26 -14.11 -4.93
CA LYS A 64 9.44 -15.39 -4.20
C LYS A 64 10.68 -15.38 -3.32
N MET A 65 11.80 -14.86 -3.85
CA MET A 65 13.05 -14.78 -3.10
C MET A 65 12.90 -13.86 -1.88
N LEU A 66 12.27 -12.70 -2.02
CA LEU A 66 12.00 -11.78 -0.90
C LEU A 66 11.11 -12.43 0.16
N LEU A 67 10.04 -13.12 -0.24
CA LEU A 67 9.17 -13.86 0.70
C LEU A 67 9.94 -14.94 1.46
N SER A 68 10.79 -15.70 0.77
CA SER A 68 11.66 -16.70 1.41
C SER A 68 12.65 -16.05 2.38
N CYS A 69 13.30 -14.95 1.98
CA CYS A 69 14.22 -14.21 2.85
C CYS A 69 13.53 -13.67 4.10
N LEU A 70 12.29 -13.19 3.96
CA LEU A 70 11.49 -12.69 5.08
C LEU A 70 11.26 -13.79 6.13
N GLN A 71 10.89 -14.99 5.70
CA GLN A 71 10.65 -16.13 6.60
C GLN A 71 11.91 -16.60 7.34
N THR A 72 13.06 -16.56 6.68
CA THR A 72 14.32 -17.06 7.27
C THR A 72 15.09 -16.01 8.04
N SER A 73 14.76 -14.73 7.90
CA SER A 73 15.49 -13.65 8.57
C SER A 73 15.21 -13.65 10.08
N SER A 74 16.28 -13.64 10.89
CA SER A 74 16.20 -13.43 12.35
C SER A 74 16.40 -11.97 12.77
N ASN A 75 16.85 -11.11 11.85
CA ASN A 75 17.19 -9.72 12.13
C ASN A 75 16.01 -8.79 11.83
N PRO A 76 15.48 -8.05 12.84
CA PRO A 76 14.39 -7.09 12.63
C PRO A 76 14.67 -6.05 11.55
N SER A 77 15.91 -5.55 11.44
CA SER A 77 16.27 -4.56 10.42
C SER A 77 16.15 -5.12 9.00
N ASP A 78 16.49 -6.40 8.81
CA ASP A 78 16.37 -7.05 7.51
C ASP A 78 14.90 -7.32 7.19
N ARG A 79 14.11 -7.76 8.17
CA ARG A 79 12.65 -7.91 8.04
C ARG A 79 12.01 -6.61 7.60
N CYS A 80 12.32 -5.48 8.24
CA CYS A 80 11.80 -4.17 7.85
C CYS A 80 12.13 -3.82 6.39
N ARG A 81 13.39 -3.99 5.97
CA ARG A 81 13.81 -3.68 4.59
C ARG A 81 13.11 -4.56 3.56
N ILE A 82 12.94 -5.85 3.87
CA ILE A 82 12.26 -6.80 3.00
C ILE A 82 10.76 -6.46 2.90
N LEU A 83 10.10 -6.23 4.04
CA LEU A 83 8.69 -5.84 4.10
C LEU A 83 8.42 -4.52 3.37
N LEU A 84 9.27 -3.51 3.55
CA LEU A 84 9.17 -2.24 2.83
C LEU A 84 9.31 -2.46 1.31
N THR A 85 10.23 -3.33 0.88
CA THR A 85 10.42 -3.67 -0.53
C THR A 85 9.19 -4.39 -1.10
N LEU A 86 8.66 -5.39 -0.37
CA LEU A 86 7.43 -6.10 -0.73
C LEU A 86 6.22 -5.16 -0.77
N GLY A 87 6.10 -4.25 0.20
CA GLY A 87 5.03 -3.26 0.27
C GLY A 87 5.06 -2.29 -0.91
N ASN A 88 6.23 -1.79 -1.29
CA ASN A 88 6.39 -0.96 -2.48
C ASN A 88 6.06 -1.73 -3.76
N ALA A 89 6.48 -2.99 -3.88
CA ALA A 89 6.13 -3.84 -5.01
C ALA A 89 4.62 -4.10 -5.09
N ALA A 90 3.94 -4.24 -3.95
CA ALA A 90 2.49 -4.42 -3.86
C ALA A 90 1.67 -3.18 -4.25
N ALA A 91 2.29 -2.05 -4.60
CA ALA A 91 1.60 -0.92 -5.23
C ALA A 91 1.12 -1.24 -6.65
N PHE A 92 1.64 -2.30 -7.28
CA PHE A 92 1.26 -2.73 -8.62
C PHE A 92 0.35 -3.97 -8.57
N THR A 93 -0.78 -3.93 -9.29
CA THR A 93 -1.80 -5.01 -9.28
C THR A 93 -1.25 -6.36 -9.72
N VAL A 94 -0.30 -6.39 -10.67
CA VAL A 94 0.37 -7.63 -11.10
C VAL A 94 1.09 -8.27 -9.91
N ASN A 95 1.82 -7.47 -9.14
CA ASN A 95 2.57 -7.95 -7.98
C ASN A 95 1.67 -8.32 -6.81
N GLN A 96 0.53 -7.62 -6.63
CA GLN A 96 -0.50 -8.02 -5.67
C GLN A 96 -1.03 -9.44 -5.93
N ASN A 97 -1.28 -9.78 -7.20
CA ASN A 97 -1.72 -11.12 -7.60
C ASN A 97 -0.61 -12.15 -7.39
N LEU A 98 0.62 -11.87 -7.84
CA LEU A 98 1.75 -12.78 -7.67
C LEU A 98 2.05 -13.07 -6.19
N ILE A 99 2.02 -12.04 -5.34
CA ILE A 99 2.19 -12.21 -3.89
C ILE A 99 1.10 -13.13 -3.33
N ARG A 100 -0.17 -12.95 -3.71
CA ARG A 100 -1.25 -13.87 -3.30
C ARG A 100 -1.02 -15.29 -3.80
N GLU A 101 -0.66 -15.47 -5.07
CA GLU A 101 -0.41 -16.78 -5.70
C GLU A 101 0.79 -17.52 -5.08
N PHE A 102 1.76 -16.79 -4.54
CA PHE A 102 2.88 -17.35 -3.79
C PHE A 102 2.57 -17.51 -2.31
N GLU A 103 1.30 -17.38 -1.95
CA GLU A 103 0.82 -17.41 -0.58
C GLU A 103 1.49 -16.35 0.33
N GLY A 104 2.07 -15.31 -0.26
CA GLY A 104 2.85 -14.29 0.44
C GLY A 104 2.04 -13.41 1.39
N ILE A 105 0.71 -13.35 1.23
CA ILE A 105 -0.16 -12.60 2.17
C ILE A 105 -0.05 -13.18 3.58
N HIS A 106 -0.12 -14.51 3.73
CA HIS A 106 -0.03 -15.13 5.06
C HIS A 106 1.38 -15.00 5.63
N ILE A 107 2.41 -15.07 4.77
CA ILE A 107 3.80 -14.90 5.16
C ILE A 107 4.01 -13.50 5.74
N ILE A 108 3.56 -12.46 5.01
CA ILE A 108 3.66 -11.06 5.43
C ILE A 108 2.84 -10.84 6.71
N ALA A 109 1.59 -11.30 6.76
CA ALA A 109 0.71 -11.11 7.91
C ALA A 109 1.23 -11.79 9.19
N GLY A 110 2.03 -12.86 9.08
CA GLY A 110 2.69 -13.50 10.21
C GLY A 110 3.59 -12.55 11.03
N PHE A 111 4.02 -11.42 10.45
CA PHE A 111 4.82 -10.41 11.11
C PHE A 111 3.99 -9.32 11.81
N LEU A 112 2.65 -9.44 11.85
CA LEU A 112 1.81 -8.58 12.71
C LEU A 112 2.09 -8.81 14.21
N SER A 113 2.63 -9.99 14.57
CA SER A 113 3.05 -10.34 15.95
C SER A 113 4.54 -10.11 16.21
N ASP A 114 5.29 -9.46 15.31
CA ASP A 114 6.72 -9.27 15.50
C ASP A 114 7.00 -8.40 16.74
N PRO A 115 7.96 -8.77 17.62
CA PRO A 115 8.27 -7.98 18.81
C PRO A 115 8.68 -6.53 18.48
N ALA A 116 9.34 -6.31 17.34
CA ALA A 116 9.72 -4.98 16.90
C ALA A 116 8.51 -4.23 16.30
N ALA A 117 8.18 -3.08 16.89
CA ALA A 117 7.08 -2.23 16.40
C ALA A 117 7.29 -1.78 14.95
N GLU A 118 8.52 -1.44 14.57
CA GLU A 118 8.86 -1.05 13.20
C GLU A 118 8.55 -2.16 12.18
N VAL A 119 8.81 -3.42 12.52
CA VAL A 119 8.48 -4.56 11.65
C VAL A 119 6.96 -4.62 11.45
N ARG A 120 6.17 -4.47 12.53
CA ARG A 120 4.71 -4.44 12.45
C ARG A 120 4.18 -3.29 11.59
N VAL A 121 4.80 -2.10 11.67
CA VAL A 121 4.47 -0.95 10.81
C VAL A 121 4.73 -1.26 9.34
N GLN A 122 5.87 -1.86 9.00
CA GLN A 122 6.17 -2.24 7.61
C GLN A 122 5.27 -3.37 7.12
N THR A 123 4.88 -4.31 8.00
CA THR A 123 3.88 -5.34 7.70
C THR A 123 2.54 -4.72 7.34
N LEU A 124 2.03 -3.79 8.16
CA LEU A 124 0.77 -3.11 7.86
C LEU A 124 0.86 -2.28 6.58
N THR A 125 2.00 -1.65 6.31
CA THR A 125 2.23 -0.92 5.05
C THR A 125 2.06 -1.84 3.84
N ALA A 126 2.68 -3.03 3.89
CA ALA A 126 2.54 -4.03 2.82
C ALA A 126 1.11 -4.56 2.71
N LEU A 127 0.46 -4.90 3.83
CA LEU A 127 -0.93 -5.39 3.84
C LEU A 127 -1.91 -4.34 3.31
N ASN A 128 -1.72 -3.05 3.64
CA ASN A 128 -2.56 -1.97 3.13
C ASN A 128 -2.52 -1.88 1.60
N ASN A 129 -1.33 -2.00 1.00
CA ASN A 129 -1.19 -2.01 -0.46
C ASN A 129 -1.78 -3.28 -1.07
N LEU A 130 -1.58 -4.45 -0.45
CA LEU A 130 -2.17 -5.72 -0.90
C LEU A 130 -3.70 -5.70 -0.82
N CYS A 131 -4.27 -5.05 0.19
CA CYS A 131 -5.71 -4.94 0.44
C CYS A 131 -6.46 -4.09 -0.61
N MET A 132 -5.74 -3.32 -1.43
CA MET A 132 -6.32 -2.58 -2.56
C MET A 132 -6.84 -3.51 -3.68
N ASN A 133 -6.50 -4.80 -3.61
CA ASN A 133 -6.99 -5.83 -4.52
C ASN A 133 -8.13 -6.63 -3.87
N ILE A 134 -9.35 -6.58 -4.42
CA ILE A 134 -10.53 -7.22 -3.83
C ILE A 134 -10.32 -8.72 -3.55
N PRO A 135 -9.78 -9.55 -4.48
CA PRO A 135 -9.46 -10.94 -4.18
C PRO A 135 -8.49 -11.13 -3.00
N ASN A 136 -7.53 -10.23 -2.78
CA ASN A 136 -6.62 -10.32 -1.62
C ASN A 136 -7.35 -10.12 -0.29
N GLN A 137 -8.43 -9.34 -0.27
CA GLN A 137 -9.20 -9.07 0.95
C GLN A 137 -9.77 -10.36 1.56
N GLU A 138 -10.08 -11.39 0.75
CA GLU A 138 -10.51 -12.70 1.26
C GLU A 138 -9.46 -13.41 2.10
N HIS A 139 -8.18 -13.18 1.80
CA HIS A 139 -7.06 -13.72 2.57
C HIS A 139 -6.69 -12.82 3.75
N ILE A 140 -6.90 -11.51 3.64
CA ILE A 140 -6.52 -10.54 4.68
C ILE A 140 -7.55 -10.49 5.81
N LYS A 141 -8.85 -10.69 5.52
CA LYS A 141 -9.94 -10.53 6.49
C LYS A 141 -9.78 -11.38 7.75
N VAL A 142 -9.08 -12.52 7.66
CA VAL A 142 -8.85 -13.41 8.81
C VAL A 142 -7.98 -12.79 9.90
N TYR A 143 -7.22 -11.74 9.57
CA TYR A 143 -6.35 -11.03 10.50
C TYR A 143 -7.05 -9.84 11.19
N VAL A 144 -8.33 -9.56 10.91
CA VAL A 144 -9.07 -8.45 11.53
C VAL A 144 -9.00 -8.47 13.07
N PRO A 145 -9.18 -9.60 13.77
CA PRO A 145 -9.07 -9.63 15.23
C PRO A 145 -7.70 -9.15 15.74
N GLN A 146 -6.62 -9.59 15.08
CA GLN A 146 -5.26 -9.18 15.43
C GLN A 146 -5.00 -7.70 15.11
N VAL A 147 -5.57 -7.18 14.02
CA VAL A 147 -5.47 -5.76 13.65
C VAL A 147 -6.21 -4.89 14.68
N LEU A 148 -7.36 -5.35 15.19
CA LEU A 148 -8.09 -4.68 16.26
C LEU A 148 -7.29 -4.65 17.57
N GLU A 149 -6.67 -5.76 17.95
CA GLU A 149 -5.76 -5.81 19.11
C GLU A 149 -4.60 -4.82 18.96
N LEU A 150 -3.99 -4.71 17.77
CA LEU A 150 -2.96 -3.71 17.51
C LEU A 150 -3.47 -2.28 17.69
N ILE A 151 -4.72 -1.98 17.35
CA ILE A 151 -5.32 -0.65 17.52
C ILE A 151 -5.47 -0.31 19.01
N GLU A 152 -5.96 -1.26 19.80
CA GLU A 152 -6.22 -1.10 21.24
C GLU A 152 -4.93 -0.98 22.06
N MET A 153 -3.91 -1.78 21.71
CA MET A 153 -2.66 -1.87 22.47
C MET A 153 -1.61 -0.82 22.06
N SER A 154 -1.82 -0.10 20.95
CA SER A 154 -0.86 0.89 20.46
C SER A 154 -1.10 2.27 21.08
N PRO A 155 -0.04 3.07 21.29
CA PRO A 155 -0.20 4.48 21.65
C PRO A 155 -1.09 5.19 20.62
N VAL A 156 -1.97 6.04 21.13
CA VAL A 156 -2.85 6.89 20.32
C VAL A 156 -2.04 7.69 19.31
N ASN A 157 -2.47 7.72 18.05
CA ASN A 157 -1.78 8.38 16.91
C ASN A 157 -0.42 7.77 16.50
N SER A 158 0.00 6.63 17.05
CA SER A 158 1.22 5.98 16.57
C SER A 158 1.07 5.48 15.13
N ASP A 159 2.18 5.41 14.38
CA ASP A 159 2.19 4.89 13.00
C ASP A 159 1.60 3.47 12.92
N LEU A 160 1.81 2.68 13.98
CA LEU A 160 1.24 1.33 14.11
C LEU A 160 -0.29 1.36 14.17
N GLN A 161 -0.87 2.22 15.03
CA GLN A 161 -2.31 2.37 15.15
C GLN A 161 -2.93 2.92 13.86
N LEU A 162 -2.31 3.93 13.25
CA LEU A 162 -2.76 4.53 12.00
C LEU A 162 -2.71 3.54 10.83
N GLY A 163 -1.65 2.73 10.74
CA GLY A 163 -1.52 1.66 9.75
C GLY A 163 -2.60 0.58 9.89
N ALA A 164 -2.96 0.23 11.12
CA ALA A 164 -3.99 -0.74 11.42
C ALA A 164 -5.41 -0.21 11.08
N LEU A 165 -5.73 1.02 11.51
CA LEU A 165 -6.99 1.68 11.15
C LEU A 165 -7.14 1.86 9.63
N ARG A 166 -6.05 2.14 8.91
CA ARG A 166 -6.06 2.22 7.44
C ARG A 166 -6.43 0.88 6.80
N LEU A 167 -5.95 -0.23 7.37
CA LEU A 167 -6.27 -1.56 6.86
C LEU A 167 -7.76 -1.88 7.06
N LEU A 168 -8.32 -1.54 8.23
CA LEU A 168 -9.77 -1.66 8.48
C LEU A 168 -10.58 -0.75 7.55
N THR A 169 -10.07 0.45 7.24
CA THR A 169 -10.71 1.35 6.27
C THR A 169 -10.78 0.69 4.90
N ASN A 170 -9.69 0.09 4.43
CA ASN A 170 -9.64 -0.57 3.12
C ASN A 170 -10.58 -1.80 3.05
N LEU A 171 -10.70 -2.56 4.14
CA LEU A 171 -11.61 -3.71 4.22
C LEU A 171 -13.09 -3.32 4.33
N SER A 172 -13.38 -2.14 4.87
CA SER A 172 -14.76 -1.67 5.09
C SER A 172 -15.35 -0.88 3.92
N VAL A 173 -14.57 -0.55 2.87
CA VAL A 173 -15.07 0.20 1.69
C VAL A 173 -16.29 -0.47 1.05
N THR A 174 -16.36 -1.81 1.12
CA THR A 174 -17.52 -2.58 0.65
C THR A 174 -18.17 -3.31 1.81
N ASP A 175 -19.48 -3.53 1.73
CA ASP A 175 -20.27 -4.17 2.80
C ASP A 175 -19.81 -5.60 3.14
N LYS A 176 -19.09 -6.25 2.22
CA LYS A 176 -18.69 -7.67 2.27
C LYS A 176 -18.02 -8.07 3.59
N HIS A 177 -17.17 -7.22 4.15
CA HIS A 177 -16.38 -7.53 5.35
C HIS A 177 -16.74 -6.68 6.56
N GLN A 178 -17.73 -5.78 6.44
CA GLN A 178 -18.08 -4.84 7.51
C GLN A 178 -18.62 -5.51 8.77
N HIS A 179 -19.31 -6.65 8.63
CA HIS A 179 -19.80 -7.45 9.77
C HIS A 179 -18.67 -7.87 10.74
N LEU A 180 -17.43 -7.99 10.26
CA LEU A 180 -16.26 -8.31 11.10
C LEU A 180 -15.91 -7.19 12.10
N LEU A 181 -16.43 -5.97 11.88
CA LEU A 181 -16.14 -4.79 12.69
C LEU A 181 -17.24 -4.46 13.69
N LYS A 182 -18.34 -5.22 13.71
CA LYS A 182 -19.52 -4.96 14.56
C LYS A 182 -19.15 -4.83 16.04
N GLU A 183 -18.35 -5.74 16.57
CA GLU A 183 -17.92 -5.72 17.97
C GLU A 183 -16.90 -4.60 18.29
N SER A 184 -16.28 -4.02 17.26
CA SER A 184 -15.29 -2.95 17.39
C SER A 184 -15.87 -1.53 17.31
N ILE A 185 -17.18 -1.37 17.07
CA ILE A 185 -17.81 -0.05 16.91
C ILE A 185 -17.56 0.85 18.11
N THR A 186 -17.70 0.34 19.34
CA THR A 186 -17.46 1.10 20.57
C THR A 186 -16.00 1.56 20.68
N LEU A 187 -15.04 0.72 20.28
CA LEU A 187 -13.62 1.07 20.23
C LEU A 187 -13.39 2.22 19.24
N LEU A 188 -13.92 2.11 18.02
CA LEU A 188 -13.77 3.12 16.97
C LEU A 188 -14.38 4.47 17.38
N LEU A 189 -15.56 4.46 18.01
CA LEU A 189 -16.19 5.68 18.54
C LEU A 189 -15.37 6.29 19.68
N SER A 190 -14.78 5.47 20.55
CA SER A 190 -13.91 5.95 21.63
C SER A 190 -12.66 6.66 21.07
N LEU A 191 -12.04 6.10 20.04
CA LEU A 191 -10.90 6.73 19.36
C LEU A 191 -11.26 8.08 18.73
N LEU A 192 -12.47 8.23 18.18
CA LEU A 192 -12.93 9.52 17.69
C LEU A 192 -13.01 10.57 18.79
N VAL A 193 -13.56 10.22 19.95
CA VAL A 193 -13.73 11.17 21.05
C VAL A 193 -12.39 11.54 21.68
N VAL A 194 -11.48 10.57 21.82
CA VAL A 194 -10.20 10.78 22.52
C VAL A 194 -9.20 11.58 21.68
N SER A 195 -9.15 11.34 20.36
CA SER A 195 -8.06 11.92 19.55
C SER A 195 -8.46 12.43 18.17
N ASN A 196 -9.76 12.49 17.86
CA ASN A 196 -10.26 12.93 16.56
C ASN A 196 -9.64 12.14 15.38
N GLU A 197 -9.44 10.83 15.56
CA GLU A 197 -8.80 9.99 14.54
C GLU A 197 -9.59 9.96 13.24
N VAL A 198 -9.10 10.68 12.23
CA VAL A 198 -9.71 10.72 10.89
C VAL A 198 -9.83 9.33 10.28
N GLN A 199 -8.92 8.39 10.60
CA GLN A 199 -9.03 7.02 10.10
C GLN A 199 -10.16 6.24 10.77
N ALA A 200 -10.36 6.38 12.09
CA ALA A 200 -11.51 5.77 12.76
C ALA A 200 -12.83 6.35 12.22
N ALA A 201 -12.87 7.65 11.89
CA ALA A 201 -14.04 8.29 11.28
C ALA A 201 -14.37 7.65 9.94
N LYS A 202 -13.36 7.41 9.10
CA LYS A 202 -13.57 6.77 7.78
C LYS A 202 -14.13 5.37 7.90
N VAL A 203 -13.63 4.56 8.84
CA VAL A 203 -14.19 3.23 9.10
C VAL A 203 -15.67 3.36 9.49
N LEU A 204 -16.00 4.23 10.46
CA LEU A 204 -17.38 4.42 10.91
C LEU A 204 -18.30 4.96 9.81
N VAL A 205 -17.82 5.87 8.96
CA VAL A 205 -18.56 6.36 7.79
C VAL A 205 -18.86 5.22 6.81
N ASN A 206 -17.86 4.38 6.51
CA ASN A 206 -18.07 3.21 5.67
C ASN A 206 -19.14 2.28 6.27
N LEU A 207 -19.05 1.99 7.58
CA LEU A 207 -20.05 1.17 8.28
C LEU A 207 -21.44 1.80 8.27
N SER A 208 -21.56 3.10 8.51
CA SER A 208 -22.85 3.80 8.54
C SER A 208 -23.58 3.85 7.20
N SER A 209 -22.86 3.60 6.10
CA SER A 209 -23.46 3.50 4.77
C SER A 209 -24.16 2.16 4.53
N ASN A 210 -23.96 1.18 5.42
CA ASN A 210 -24.60 -0.12 5.39
C ASN A 210 -25.76 -0.19 6.41
N PRO A 211 -27.01 -0.37 5.96
CA PRO A 211 -28.18 -0.47 6.84
C PRO A 211 -28.06 -1.54 7.92
N ASP A 212 -27.38 -2.66 7.63
CA ASP A 212 -27.22 -3.78 8.57
C ASP A 212 -26.36 -3.42 9.79
N MET A 213 -25.53 -2.37 9.68
CA MET A 213 -24.65 -1.90 10.74
C MET A 213 -25.27 -0.77 11.57
N MET A 214 -26.35 -0.15 11.09
CA MET A 214 -26.87 1.11 11.65
C MET A 214 -27.35 0.94 13.10
N ASP A 215 -28.07 -0.14 13.39
CA ASP A 215 -28.56 -0.40 14.74
C ASP A 215 -27.41 -0.57 15.74
N ASP A 216 -26.36 -1.28 15.36
CA ASP A 216 -25.19 -1.47 16.22
C ASP A 216 -24.44 -0.15 16.48
N ILE A 217 -24.36 0.73 15.49
CA ILE A 217 -23.77 2.07 15.63
C ILE A 217 -24.58 2.93 16.59
N VAL A 218 -25.90 2.96 16.45
CA VAL A 218 -26.78 3.79 17.29
C VAL A 218 -26.82 3.29 18.74
N GLN A 219 -26.75 1.97 18.94
CA GLN A 219 -26.77 1.37 20.28
C GLN A 219 -25.41 1.37 20.98
N ALA A 220 -24.31 1.62 20.26
CA ALA A 220 -22.98 1.65 20.85
C ALA A 220 -22.85 2.79 21.88
N GLN A 221 -22.45 2.44 23.10
CA GLN A 221 -22.24 3.39 24.19
C GLN A 221 -20.75 3.61 24.41
N VAL A 222 -20.27 4.82 24.11
CA VAL A 222 -18.91 5.23 24.49
C VAL A 222 -18.89 5.49 25.99
N ARG A 223 -18.14 4.69 26.73
CA ARG A 223 -17.81 4.99 28.13
C ARG A 223 -16.44 5.64 28.15
N LEU A 224 -16.43 6.96 28.35
CA LEU A 224 -15.20 7.68 28.64
C LEU A 224 -14.82 7.33 30.09
N CYS A 225 -13.77 6.54 30.25
CA CYS A 225 -13.13 6.30 31.54
C CYS A 225 -12.15 7.44 31.85
#